data_AF-A0AAJ5F123-F1
#
_entry.id   AF-A0AAJ5F123-F1
#
_cell.length_a   1.000
_cell.length_b   1.000
_cell.length_c   1.000
_cell.angle_alpha   90.00
_cell.angle_beta   90.00
_cell.angle_gamma   90.00
#
_symmetry.space_group_name_H-M   'P 1'
#
loop_
_entity.id
_entity.type
_entity.pdbx_description
1 polymer ?
#
loop_
_entity_poly.entity_id
_entity_poly.type
_entity_poly.pdbx_seq_one_letter_code
_entity_poly.pdbx_strand_id
1 'polypeptide(L)'
;MKPIGPYVAARDLTGDRPAGTVRTLRATDRLTGIPVLLHVLPHAVPLPDLPADPALLPSSEGGIDGDTAYVVTELPPHALPASDPLLTARGGLAGLAALHEAGLTHGGVDAAQLWSVDGRVALAGAGLPWGGEATPARDLRDLLRALETLGGVPPALRELPGGATARDLLARLDAPAPVREAPRRGAPPIVPAQERPEKEEPPPSPAAAPASPVPAPPPLEVTAAPPGPVPRASESEDAASVPAEVEPGGDASPGEAAPVPSAVPRPVTGRVPARRVADQPVRITWDADGTRRVVKPGRETPPARPRSPGWLLPVLALLLLLLLFGAWWAWRSAAASAPVPIPAATTPQPCCDVRFTVRGAQGVPVRLSLVSAPPGVKVNPDQEVGRAPGVVRLPRPGTYTLRVAAEGYTPGTVTVKAPSAVPVQIALTP
;
A
#
# COMPACT_ATOMS: atom_id res chain seq x y z
N MET A 1 18.60 -10.07 4.13
CA MET A 1 17.28 -10.33 3.52
C MET A 1 17.42 -11.50 2.56
N LYS A 2 16.60 -12.55 2.68
CA LYS A 2 16.69 -13.73 1.82
C LYS A 2 15.94 -13.43 0.50
N PRO A 3 16.56 -13.58 -0.68
CA PRO A 3 15.86 -13.48 -1.94
C PRO A 3 14.87 -14.65 -2.08
N ILE A 4 13.78 -14.43 -2.81
CA ILE A 4 12.82 -15.46 -3.21
C ILE A 4 12.66 -15.31 -4.72
N GLY A 5 13.27 -16.21 -5.49
CA GLY A 5 13.37 -16.11 -6.95
C GLY A 5 14.02 -14.79 -7.39
N PRO A 6 13.41 -14.05 -8.34
CA PRO A 6 13.94 -12.77 -8.81
C PRO A 6 13.65 -11.60 -7.84
N TYR A 7 13.00 -11.83 -6.70
CA TYR A 7 12.56 -10.76 -5.79
C TYR A 7 13.43 -10.67 -4.53
N VAL A 8 13.67 -9.44 -4.07
CA VAL A 8 14.31 -9.19 -2.77
C VAL A 8 13.25 -8.75 -1.77
N ALA A 9 12.98 -9.62 -0.79
CA ALA A 9 12.04 -9.31 0.29
C ALA A 9 12.62 -8.24 1.22
N ALA A 10 11.88 -7.15 1.39
CA ALA A 10 12.27 -6.02 2.23
C ALA A 10 11.62 -6.08 3.62
N ARG A 11 10.35 -6.50 3.69
CA ARG A 11 9.59 -6.46 4.95
C ARG A 11 8.43 -7.46 4.95
N ASP A 12 8.25 -8.17 6.06
CA ASP A 12 7.03 -8.92 6.34
C ASP A 12 5.92 -7.96 6.80
N LEU A 13 4.76 -8.02 6.15
CA LEU A 13 3.61 -7.17 6.44
C LEU A 13 2.53 -7.88 7.27
N THR A 14 2.54 -9.21 7.32
CA THR A 14 1.45 -10.01 7.87
C THR A 14 1.63 -10.30 9.37
N GLY A 15 2.81 -10.02 9.92
CA GLY A 15 3.11 -10.17 11.35
C GLY A 15 3.11 -11.62 11.81
N ASP A 16 2.70 -11.87 13.06
CA ASP A 16 2.74 -13.18 13.71
C ASP A 16 1.54 -14.08 13.32
N ARG A 17 1.35 -14.31 12.01
CA ARG A 17 0.36 -15.30 11.57
C ARG A 17 0.82 -16.74 11.83
N PRO A 18 -0.13 -17.68 12.04
CA PRO A 18 0.21 -19.09 12.20
C PRO A 18 1.01 -19.63 11.01
N ALA A 19 1.95 -20.52 11.30
CA ALA A 19 2.67 -21.26 10.26
C ALA A 19 1.68 -22.00 9.33
N GLY A 20 1.99 -22.06 8.04
CA GLY A 20 1.14 -22.69 7.03
C GLY A 20 0.03 -21.80 6.46
N THR A 21 -0.06 -20.54 6.88
CA THR A 21 -0.94 -19.54 6.24
C THR A 21 -0.17 -18.68 5.25
N VAL A 22 -0.89 -18.04 4.33
CA VAL A 22 -0.29 -17.12 3.36
C VAL A 22 0.31 -15.90 4.09
N ARG A 23 1.57 -15.59 3.77
CA ARG A 23 2.31 -14.42 4.26
C ARG A 23 2.50 -13.42 3.14
N THR A 24 2.30 -12.14 3.40
CA THR A 24 2.55 -11.06 2.45
C THR A 24 3.83 -10.34 2.81
N LEU A 25 4.78 -10.35 1.89
CA LEU A 25 6.03 -9.61 1.98
C LEU A 25 5.99 -8.43 1.02
N ARG A 26 6.51 -7.28 1.45
CA ARG A 26 6.88 -6.22 0.52
C ARG A 26 8.24 -6.56 -0.07
N ALA A 27 8.35 -6.55 -1.39
CA ALA A 27 9.58 -6.86 -2.10
C ALA A 27 9.82 -5.89 -3.27
N THR A 28 10.99 -6.04 -3.89
CA THR A 28 11.35 -5.35 -5.12
C THR A 28 11.81 -6.39 -6.13
N ASP A 29 11.29 -6.30 -7.35
CA ASP A 29 11.81 -7.07 -8.49
C ASP A 29 13.23 -6.60 -8.81
N ARG A 30 14.20 -7.52 -8.75
CA ARG A 30 15.62 -7.19 -8.98
C ARG A 30 15.91 -6.78 -10.42
N LEU A 31 15.12 -7.23 -11.37
CA LEU A 31 15.35 -6.96 -12.78
C LEU A 31 14.82 -5.58 -13.16
N THR A 32 13.61 -5.25 -12.71
CA THR A 32 12.91 -4.02 -13.11
C THR A 32 13.00 -2.90 -12.08
N GLY A 33 13.29 -3.22 -10.82
CA GLY A 33 13.20 -2.28 -9.70
C GLY A 33 11.76 -1.96 -9.28
N ILE A 34 10.75 -2.60 -9.87
CA ILE A 34 9.34 -2.35 -9.56
C ILE A 34 9.01 -2.90 -8.16
N PRO A 35 8.29 -2.15 -7.32
CA PRO A 35 7.82 -2.66 -6.04
C PRO A 35 6.74 -3.73 -6.26
N VAL A 36 6.78 -4.81 -5.48
CA VAL A 36 5.81 -5.90 -5.57
C VAL A 36 5.37 -6.35 -4.18
N LEU A 37 4.22 -7.01 -4.13
CA LEU A 37 3.83 -7.87 -3.02
C LEU A 37 4.14 -9.31 -3.38
N LEU A 38 4.82 -9.98 -2.46
CA LEU A 38 5.08 -11.41 -2.56
C LEU A 38 4.19 -12.14 -1.55
N HIS A 39 3.23 -12.90 -2.07
CA HIS A 39 2.36 -13.75 -1.27
C HIS A 39 3.00 -15.14 -1.20
N VAL A 40 3.66 -15.44 -0.08
CA VAL A 40 4.29 -16.74 0.17
C VAL A 40 3.22 -17.74 0.60
N LEU A 41 3.12 -18.84 -0.13
CA LEU A 41 2.05 -19.83 -0.01
C LEU A 41 2.56 -21.14 0.61
N PRO A 42 1.69 -21.91 1.29
CA PRO A 42 2.04 -23.24 1.78
C PRO A 42 2.24 -24.27 0.65
N HIS A 43 1.64 -24.05 -0.52
CA HIS A 43 1.77 -24.88 -1.72
C HIS A 43 1.48 -24.02 -2.95
N ALA A 44 1.98 -24.45 -4.12
CA ALA A 44 1.72 -23.77 -5.38
C ALA A 44 0.23 -23.86 -5.74
N VAL A 45 -0.33 -22.76 -6.23
CA VAL A 45 -1.72 -22.66 -6.70
C VAL A 45 -1.75 -22.00 -8.07
N PRO A 46 -2.74 -22.30 -8.91
CA PRO A 46 -2.95 -21.53 -10.14
C PRO A 46 -3.24 -20.07 -9.80
N LEU A 47 -2.86 -19.17 -10.71
CA LEU A 47 -3.19 -17.75 -10.54
C LEU A 47 -4.71 -17.56 -10.54
N PRO A 48 -5.26 -16.79 -9.58
CA PRO A 48 -6.69 -16.56 -9.51
C PRO A 48 -7.14 -15.71 -10.71
N ASP A 49 -8.24 -16.11 -11.35
CA ASP A 49 -8.90 -15.32 -12.39
C ASP A 49 -9.80 -14.29 -11.70
N LEU A 50 -9.31 -13.04 -11.63
CA LEU A 50 -9.98 -11.96 -10.91
C LEU A 50 -10.78 -11.08 -11.87
N PRO A 51 -11.94 -10.54 -11.46
CA PRO A 51 -12.67 -9.58 -12.27
C PRO A 51 -11.83 -8.31 -12.49
N ALA A 52 -11.93 -7.74 -13.69
CA ALA A 52 -11.25 -6.49 -14.04
C ALA A 52 -11.91 -5.29 -13.35
N ASP A 53 -11.58 -5.08 -12.08
CA ASP A 53 -12.10 -3.99 -11.25
C ASP A 53 -10.94 -3.13 -10.70
N PRO A 54 -11.01 -1.79 -10.77
CA PRO A 54 -9.95 -0.91 -10.27
C PRO A 54 -9.74 -0.96 -8.75
N ALA A 55 -10.66 -1.54 -7.98
CA ALA A 55 -10.51 -1.77 -6.55
C ALA A 55 -9.79 -3.09 -6.22
N LEU A 56 -9.34 -3.86 -7.23
CA LEU A 56 -8.56 -5.07 -7.08
C LEU A 56 -7.18 -4.90 -7.71
N LEU A 57 -6.15 -5.41 -7.05
CA LEU A 57 -4.80 -5.51 -7.61
C LEU A 57 -4.59 -6.94 -8.13
N PRO A 58 -4.47 -7.15 -9.46
CA PRO A 58 -4.34 -8.47 -10.04
C PRO A 58 -2.97 -9.09 -9.72
N SER A 59 -2.95 -10.42 -9.58
CA SER A 59 -1.69 -11.16 -9.51
C SER A 59 -1.07 -11.22 -10.91
N SER A 60 0.22 -10.89 -11.04
CA SER A 60 0.92 -10.88 -12.34
C SER A 60 1.67 -12.18 -12.61
N GLU A 61 2.22 -12.83 -11.57
CA GLU A 61 3.04 -14.02 -11.70
C GLU A 61 2.87 -14.97 -10.50
N GLY A 62 3.11 -16.26 -10.70
CA GLY A 62 3.28 -17.24 -9.63
C GLY A 62 4.46 -18.16 -9.93
N GLY A 63 5.12 -18.66 -8.89
CA GLY A 63 6.32 -19.47 -9.04
C GLY A 63 6.67 -20.30 -7.80
N ILE A 64 7.77 -21.04 -7.92
CA ILE A 64 8.34 -21.85 -6.84
C ILE A 64 9.85 -21.56 -6.81
N ASP A 65 10.37 -21.22 -5.64
CA ASP A 65 11.81 -21.08 -5.37
C ASP A 65 12.21 -22.01 -4.22
N GLY A 66 12.96 -23.08 -4.55
CA GLY A 66 13.19 -24.19 -3.63
C GLY A 66 11.88 -24.81 -3.17
N ASP A 67 11.65 -24.82 -1.85
CA ASP A 67 10.41 -25.30 -1.23
C ASP A 67 9.36 -24.19 -1.03
N THR A 68 9.61 -22.98 -1.51
CA THR A 68 8.75 -21.81 -1.28
C THR A 68 7.91 -21.52 -2.51
N ALA A 69 6.60 -21.77 -2.43
CA ALA A 69 5.66 -21.31 -3.44
C ALA A 69 5.30 -19.83 -3.20
N TYR A 70 5.15 -19.06 -4.28
CA TYR A 70 4.78 -17.64 -4.18
C TYR A 70 3.87 -17.19 -5.31
N VAL A 71 3.08 -16.15 -5.04
CA VAL A 71 2.32 -15.35 -6.02
C VAL A 71 2.72 -13.89 -5.88
N VAL A 72 2.76 -13.17 -6.99
CA VAL A 72 3.24 -11.80 -7.08
C VAL A 72 2.10 -10.89 -7.50
N THR A 73 1.95 -9.77 -6.77
CA THR A 73 1.10 -8.65 -7.17
C THR A 73 1.99 -7.44 -7.38
N GLU A 74 2.08 -6.95 -8.61
CA GLU A 74 2.81 -5.73 -8.91
C GLU A 74 2.15 -4.51 -8.27
N LEU A 75 2.96 -3.64 -7.68
CA LEU A 75 2.51 -2.38 -7.12
C LEU A 75 2.88 -1.24 -8.07
N PRO A 76 1.93 -0.35 -8.39
CA PRO A 76 2.27 0.92 -9.03
C PRO A 76 3.35 1.66 -8.22
N PRO A 77 4.27 2.42 -8.86
CA PRO A 77 5.41 3.05 -8.16
C PRO A 77 5.02 3.96 -6.99
N HIS A 78 3.83 4.56 -7.06
CA HIS A 78 3.23 5.45 -6.07
C HIS A 78 2.26 4.74 -5.12
N ALA A 79 2.19 3.42 -5.14
CA ALA A 79 1.37 2.65 -4.22
C ALA A 79 1.92 2.75 -2.80
N LEU A 80 1.05 3.09 -1.85
CA LEU A 80 1.37 3.20 -0.44
C LEU A 80 0.45 2.29 0.38
N PRO A 81 0.88 1.77 1.55
CA PRO A 81 -0.04 1.13 2.48
C PRO A 81 -1.21 2.07 2.82
N ALA A 82 -2.44 1.55 2.82
CA ALA A 82 -3.61 2.38 3.10
C ALA A 82 -3.59 2.90 4.54
N SER A 83 -3.89 4.18 4.74
CA SER A 83 -3.84 4.84 6.06
C SER A 83 -5.09 5.60 6.45
N ASP A 84 -5.94 5.98 5.50
CA ASP A 84 -7.21 6.68 5.73
C ASP A 84 -8.33 5.63 5.91
N PRO A 85 -8.95 5.49 7.11
CA PRO A 85 -9.97 4.48 7.34
C PRO A 85 -11.21 4.63 6.45
N LEU A 86 -11.60 5.85 6.06
CA LEU A 86 -12.78 6.07 5.23
C LEU A 86 -12.51 5.66 3.78
N LEU A 87 -11.38 6.08 3.21
CA LEU A 87 -10.98 5.65 1.87
C LEU A 87 -10.72 4.15 1.81
N THR A 88 -10.13 3.59 2.88
CA THR A 88 -9.91 2.16 3.00
C THR A 88 -11.21 1.38 3.03
N ALA A 89 -12.21 1.86 3.78
CA ALA A 89 -13.52 1.23 3.83
C ALA A 89 -14.19 1.23 2.45
N ARG A 90 -14.15 2.37 1.73
CA ARG A 90 -14.71 2.47 0.37
C ARG A 90 -14.02 1.51 -0.61
N GLY A 91 -12.69 1.56 -0.69
CA GLY A 91 -11.94 0.72 -1.63
C GLY A 91 -12.03 -0.77 -1.29
N GLY A 92 -11.90 -1.12 -0.01
CA GLY A 92 -12.06 -2.49 0.46
C GLY A 92 -13.45 -3.06 0.17
N LEU A 93 -14.52 -2.31 0.46
CA LEU A 93 -15.88 -2.73 0.15
C LEU A 93 -16.14 -2.83 -1.35
N ALA A 94 -15.59 -1.92 -2.17
CA ALA A 94 -15.69 -2.00 -3.62
C ALA A 94 -15.01 -3.26 -4.18
N GLY A 95 -13.79 -3.55 -3.74
CA GLY A 95 -13.07 -4.77 -4.15
C GLY A 95 -13.79 -6.04 -3.70
N LEU A 96 -14.29 -6.07 -2.46
CA LEU A 96 -15.08 -7.21 -1.96
C LEU A 96 -16.40 -7.37 -2.72
N ALA A 97 -17.10 -6.29 -3.06
CA ALA A 97 -18.33 -6.36 -3.86
C ALA A 97 -18.05 -6.96 -5.24
N ALA A 98 -16.99 -6.53 -5.93
CA ALA A 98 -16.59 -7.09 -7.21
C ALA A 98 -16.27 -8.59 -7.12
N LEU A 99 -15.56 -9.02 -6.08
CA LEU A 99 -15.28 -10.44 -5.84
C LEU A 99 -16.56 -11.24 -5.55
N HIS A 100 -17.41 -10.76 -4.64
CA HIS A 100 -18.62 -11.46 -4.22
C HIS A 100 -19.62 -11.59 -5.37
N GLU A 101 -19.73 -10.58 -6.24
CA GLU A 101 -20.54 -10.62 -7.47
C GLU A 101 -20.02 -11.63 -8.50
N ALA A 102 -18.70 -11.84 -8.54
CA ALA A 102 -18.08 -12.89 -9.35
C ALA A 102 -18.16 -14.29 -8.71
N GLY A 103 -18.81 -14.44 -7.55
CA GLY A 103 -18.86 -15.71 -6.80
C GLY A 103 -17.53 -16.08 -6.15
N LEU A 104 -16.61 -15.12 -6.01
CA LEU A 104 -15.31 -15.28 -5.38
C LEU A 104 -15.32 -14.69 -3.97
N THR A 105 -14.33 -15.06 -3.17
CA THR A 105 -14.07 -14.48 -1.85
C THR A 105 -12.60 -14.11 -1.73
N HIS A 106 -12.29 -13.16 -0.85
CA HIS A 106 -10.90 -12.79 -0.61
C HIS A 106 -10.22 -13.81 0.30
N GLY A 107 -10.84 -14.19 1.42
CA GLY A 107 -10.38 -15.27 2.32
C GLY A 107 -9.38 -14.87 3.40
N GLY A 108 -8.66 -13.75 3.25
CA GLY A 108 -7.71 -13.27 4.25
C GLY A 108 -7.51 -11.75 4.28
N VAL A 109 -8.61 -11.00 4.30
CA VAL A 109 -8.57 -9.52 4.29
C VAL A 109 -7.85 -9.01 5.55
N ASP A 110 -6.82 -8.21 5.38
CA ASP A 110 -6.15 -7.52 6.47
C ASP A 110 -5.57 -6.16 6.00
N ALA A 111 -4.97 -5.41 6.94
CA ALA A 111 -4.35 -4.12 6.62
C ALA A 111 -3.18 -4.23 5.63
N ALA A 112 -2.51 -5.40 5.53
CA ALA A 112 -1.40 -5.62 4.60
C ALA A 112 -1.87 -5.81 3.15
N GLN A 113 -3.14 -6.14 2.93
CA GLN A 113 -3.73 -6.27 1.59
C GLN A 113 -4.36 -4.97 1.07
N LEU A 114 -4.41 -3.90 1.87
CA LEU A 114 -5.08 -2.66 1.52
C LEU A 114 -4.07 -1.59 1.11
N TRP A 115 -4.11 -1.16 -0.16
CA TRP A 115 -3.11 -0.28 -0.76
C TRP A 115 -3.75 0.95 -1.37
N SER A 116 -3.21 2.12 -1.04
CA SER A 116 -3.59 3.36 -1.70
C SER A 116 -2.84 3.52 -3.03
N VAL A 117 -3.61 3.63 -4.12
CA VAL A 117 -3.14 3.80 -5.49
C VAL A 117 -3.93 4.94 -6.13
N ASP A 118 -3.24 6.00 -6.58
CA ASP A 118 -3.85 7.16 -7.25
C ASP A 118 -5.04 7.79 -6.48
N GLY A 119 -4.91 7.88 -5.14
CA GLY A 119 -5.96 8.44 -4.28
C GLY A 119 -7.17 7.53 -4.06
N ARG A 120 -7.11 6.27 -4.53
CA ARG A 120 -8.09 5.22 -4.24
C ARG A 120 -7.44 4.15 -3.37
N VAL A 121 -8.23 3.23 -2.82
CA VAL A 121 -7.72 2.03 -2.15
C VAL A 121 -8.10 0.80 -2.96
N ALA A 122 -7.14 -0.08 -3.20
CA ALA A 122 -7.30 -1.35 -3.89
C ALA A 122 -6.86 -2.51 -2.98
N LEU A 123 -7.45 -3.68 -3.23
CA LEU A 123 -7.26 -4.90 -2.45
C LEU A 123 -6.37 -5.88 -3.23
N ALA A 124 -5.27 -6.31 -2.61
CA ALA A 124 -4.34 -7.30 -3.17
C ALA A 124 -4.54 -8.70 -2.59
N GLY A 125 -4.04 -9.73 -3.28
CA GLY A 125 -4.04 -11.11 -2.76
C GLY A 125 -5.42 -11.80 -2.75
N ALA A 126 -6.37 -11.31 -3.53
CA ALA A 126 -7.69 -11.93 -3.67
C ALA A 126 -7.61 -13.34 -4.28
N GLY A 127 -8.43 -14.28 -3.78
CA GLY A 127 -8.51 -15.64 -4.30
C GLY A 127 -7.37 -16.58 -3.85
N LEU A 128 -6.45 -16.11 -2.99
CA LEU A 128 -5.36 -16.93 -2.47
C LEU A 128 -5.82 -17.87 -1.33
N PRO A 129 -5.12 -18.99 -1.07
CA PRO A 129 -5.48 -19.97 -0.05
C PRO A 129 -5.11 -19.49 1.36
N TRP A 130 -5.70 -18.39 1.84
CA TRP A 130 -5.40 -17.76 3.12
C TRP A 130 -5.63 -18.64 4.36
N GLY A 131 -6.41 -19.72 4.21
CA GLY A 131 -6.71 -20.70 5.25
C GLY A 131 -8.08 -20.51 5.92
N GLY A 132 -8.65 -21.62 6.37
CA GLY A 132 -10.01 -21.69 6.89
C GLY A 132 -11.07 -21.52 5.80
N GLU A 133 -12.35 -21.50 6.21
CA GLU A 133 -13.47 -21.35 5.29
C GLU A 133 -13.59 -19.89 4.82
N ALA A 134 -13.44 -19.67 3.53
CA ALA A 134 -13.59 -18.36 2.90
C ALA A 134 -15.07 -18.12 2.57
N THR A 135 -15.66 -17.07 3.15
CA THR A 135 -17.08 -16.72 2.95
C THR A 135 -17.22 -15.21 2.82
N PRO A 136 -18.22 -14.70 2.07
CA PRO A 136 -18.46 -13.26 1.97
C PRO A 136 -18.63 -12.56 3.33
N ALA A 137 -19.35 -13.21 4.26
CA ALA A 137 -19.54 -12.69 5.60
C ALA A 137 -18.24 -12.62 6.41
N ARG A 138 -17.30 -13.55 6.20
CA ARG A 138 -15.99 -13.51 6.83
C ARG A 138 -15.14 -12.36 6.28
N ASP A 139 -15.12 -12.16 4.97
CA ASP A 139 -14.38 -11.04 4.36
C ASP A 139 -14.82 -9.68 4.93
N LEU A 140 -16.12 -9.48 5.13
CA LEU A 140 -16.65 -8.26 5.73
C LEU A 140 -16.22 -8.06 7.19
N ARG A 141 -16.22 -9.13 8.00
CA ARG A 141 -15.73 -9.08 9.38
C ARG A 141 -14.24 -8.78 9.44
N ASP A 142 -13.46 -9.41 8.55
CA ASP A 142 -12.02 -9.24 8.47
C ASP A 142 -11.66 -7.82 8.00
N LEU A 143 -12.41 -7.25 7.05
CA LEU A 143 -12.28 -5.84 6.65
C LEU A 143 -12.55 -4.89 7.82
N LEU A 144 -13.61 -5.10 8.61
CA LEU A 144 -13.90 -4.25 9.77
C LEU A 144 -12.77 -4.28 10.81
N ARG A 145 -12.21 -5.46 11.09
CA ARG A 145 -11.03 -5.61 11.96
C ARG A 145 -9.80 -4.89 11.41
N ALA A 146 -9.60 -4.94 10.08
CA ALA A 146 -8.53 -4.18 9.43
C ALA A 146 -8.72 -2.67 9.61
N LEU A 147 -9.95 -2.16 9.47
CA LEU A 147 -10.28 -0.75 9.68
C LEU A 147 -10.06 -0.30 11.14
N GLU A 148 -10.41 -1.14 12.11
CA GLU A 148 -10.10 -0.87 13.54
C GLU A 148 -8.60 -0.65 13.75
N THR A 149 -7.76 -1.51 13.14
CA THR A 149 -6.29 -1.42 13.23
C THR A 149 -5.74 -0.14 12.57
N LEU A 150 -6.41 0.35 11.52
CA LEU A 150 -5.97 1.52 10.75
C LEU A 150 -6.42 2.86 11.33
N GLY A 151 -7.32 2.88 12.31
CA GLY A 151 -7.77 4.12 12.96
C GLY A 151 -9.25 4.17 13.31
N GLY A 152 -10.01 3.09 13.06
CA GLY A 152 -11.39 2.93 13.50
C GLY A 152 -12.38 2.67 12.37
N VAL A 153 -13.54 2.15 12.74
CA VAL A 153 -14.63 1.85 11.81
C VAL A 153 -15.45 3.12 11.53
N PRO A 154 -15.65 3.51 10.25
CA PRO A 154 -16.53 4.62 9.89
C PRO A 154 -17.93 4.48 10.51
N PRO A 155 -18.57 5.56 10.98
CA PRO A 155 -19.85 5.48 11.69
C PRO A 155 -20.95 4.72 10.94
N ALA A 156 -20.99 4.84 9.61
CA ALA A 156 -21.97 4.16 8.76
C ALA A 156 -21.86 2.62 8.80
N LEU A 157 -20.71 2.08 9.22
CA LEU A 157 -20.41 0.64 9.23
C LEU A 157 -20.41 0.02 10.64
N ARG A 158 -20.63 0.81 11.70
CA ARG A 158 -20.62 0.31 13.09
C ARG A 158 -21.76 -0.66 13.39
N GLU A 159 -22.88 -0.47 12.72
CA GLU A 159 -24.08 -1.30 12.86
C GLU A 159 -24.31 -2.05 11.54
N LEU A 160 -23.77 -3.26 11.46
CA LEU A 160 -23.99 -4.14 10.31
C LEU A 160 -25.38 -4.76 10.36
N PRO A 161 -26.24 -4.55 9.35
CA PRO A 161 -27.44 -5.37 9.23
C PRO A 161 -27.07 -6.84 9.04
N GLY A 162 -27.83 -7.73 9.66
CA GLY A 162 -27.66 -9.17 9.43
C GLY A 162 -27.86 -9.50 7.95
N GLY A 163 -26.89 -10.18 7.34
CA GLY A 163 -26.93 -10.56 5.93
C GLY A 163 -26.56 -9.44 4.93
N ALA A 164 -26.07 -8.29 5.40
CA ALA A 164 -25.62 -7.22 4.50
C ALA A 164 -24.48 -7.69 3.59
N THR A 165 -24.56 -7.34 2.31
CA THR A 165 -23.49 -7.60 1.33
C THR A 165 -22.47 -6.46 1.30
N ALA A 166 -21.30 -6.70 0.70
CA ALA A 166 -20.31 -5.64 0.49
C ALA A 166 -20.88 -4.45 -0.30
N ARG A 167 -21.74 -4.72 -1.31
CA ARG A 167 -22.41 -3.70 -2.11
C ARG A 167 -23.39 -2.86 -1.29
N ASP A 168 -24.16 -3.47 -0.40
CA ASP A 168 -25.11 -2.75 0.47
C ASP A 168 -24.38 -1.80 1.42
N LEU A 169 -23.26 -2.28 1.98
CA LEU A 169 -22.44 -1.48 2.89
C LEU A 169 -21.72 -0.34 2.17
N LEU A 170 -21.24 -0.57 0.94
CA LEU A 170 -20.68 0.48 0.10
C LEU A 170 -21.71 1.55 -0.22
N ALA A 171 -22.91 1.15 -0.65
CA ALA A 171 -24.02 2.06 -0.93
C ALA A 171 -24.40 2.90 0.30
N ARG A 172 -24.38 2.30 1.50
CA ARG A 172 -24.61 3.02 2.76
C ARG A 172 -23.50 4.01 3.10
N LEU A 173 -22.24 3.68 2.77
CA LEU A 173 -21.09 4.54 3.01
C LEU A 173 -21.04 5.75 2.06
N ASP A 174 -21.58 5.58 0.84
CA ASP A 174 -21.66 6.62 -0.18
C ASP A 174 -22.96 7.43 -0.11
N ALA A 175 -23.96 6.94 0.62
CA ALA A 175 -25.15 7.71 0.91
C ALA A 175 -24.76 9.02 1.61
N PRO A 176 -25.29 10.18 1.17
CA PRO A 176 -25.04 11.44 1.85
C PRO A 176 -25.45 11.29 3.31
N ALA A 177 -24.55 11.67 4.23
CA ALA A 177 -24.84 11.59 5.65
C ALA A 177 -26.20 12.27 5.88
N PRO A 178 -27.18 11.61 6.52
CA PRO A 178 -28.46 12.23 6.77
C PRO A 178 -28.15 13.54 7.47
N VAL A 179 -28.54 14.65 6.83
CA VAL A 179 -28.41 15.96 7.43
C VAL A 179 -29.19 15.84 8.72
N ARG A 180 -28.48 15.65 9.83
CA ARG A 180 -29.08 15.56 11.14
C ARG A 180 -29.68 16.94 11.29
N GLU A 181 -30.97 17.08 11.01
CA GLU A 181 -31.70 18.33 11.15
C GLU A 181 -31.30 18.82 12.52
N ALA A 182 -30.42 19.83 12.54
CA ALA A 182 -29.89 20.36 13.78
C ALA A 182 -31.14 20.64 14.59
N PRO A 183 -31.33 20.00 15.76
CA PRO A 183 -32.61 19.97 16.46
C PRO A 183 -33.10 21.39 16.41
N ARG A 184 -34.15 21.64 15.62
CA ARG A 184 -34.59 23.00 15.29
C ARG A 184 -34.66 23.64 16.64
N ARG A 185 -33.71 24.55 16.94
CA ARG A 185 -33.66 25.23 18.23
C ARG A 185 -35.05 25.81 18.27
N GLY A 186 -35.92 25.19 19.07
CA GLY A 186 -37.27 25.66 19.24
C GLY A 186 -37.07 27.12 19.50
N ALA A 187 -37.66 27.97 18.65
CA ALA A 187 -37.65 29.40 18.86
C ALA A 187 -37.83 29.56 20.36
N PRO A 188 -36.84 30.15 21.08
CA PRO A 188 -36.87 30.15 22.53
C PRO A 188 -38.27 30.59 22.92
N PRO A 189 -38.99 29.84 23.80
CA PRO A 189 -40.32 30.25 24.21
C PRO A 189 -40.21 31.72 24.57
N ILE A 190 -41.03 32.56 23.95
CA ILE A 190 -41.06 33.99 24.21
C ILE A 190 -41.42 34.11 25.68
N VAL A 191 -40.39 34.18 26.54
CA VAL A 191 -40.56 34.51 27.94
C VAL A 191 -40.91 36.01 27.91
N PRO A 192 -42.06 36.42 28.48
CA PRO A 192 -42.39 37.83 28.57
C PRO A 192 -41.22 38.57 29.21
N ALA A 193 -40.82 39.67 28.57
CA ALA A 193 -39.75 40.54 29.03
C ALA A 193 -40.01 40.96 30.48
N GLN A 194 -39.31 40.31 31.43
CA GLN A 194 -39.07 40.93 32.72
C GLN A 194 -37.97 41.97 32.51
N GLU A 195 -38.34 43.23 32.75
CA GLU A 195 -37.43 44.35 32.90
C GLU A 195 -36.27 43.94 33.81
N ARG A 196 -35.10 43.76 33.19
CA ARG A 196 -33.86 43.56 33.92
C ARG A 196 -33.31 44.95 34.24
N PRO A 197 -33.16 45.31 35.52
CA PRO A 197 -32.65 46.61 35.90
C PRO A 197 -31.24 46.81 35.34
N GLU A 198 -31.15 47.89 34.59
CA GLU A 198 -30.06 48.84 34.42
C GLU A 198 -28.75 48.54 35.17
N LYS A 199 -27.72 48.25 34.36
CA LYS A 199 -26.36 48.84 34.46
C LYS A 199 -25.59 48.54 35.75
N GLU A 200 -24.86 47.43 35.74
CA GLU A 200 -23.65 47.27 36.55
C GLU A 200 -22.42 47.33 35.65
N GLU A 201 -21.66 48.39 35.85
CA GLU A 201 -20.46 48.80 35.13
C GLU A 201 -19.30 47.84 35.46
N PRO A 202 -18.60 47.28 34.46
CA PRO A 202 -17.49 46.38 34.71
C PRO A 202 -16.33 47.12 35.40
N PRO A 203 -15.74 46.56 36.47
CA PRO A 203 -14.64 47.21 37.17
C PRO A 203 -13.38 47.32 36.28
N PRO A 204 -12.56 48.35 36.49
CA PRO A 204 -11.38 48.63 35.68
C PRO A 204 -10.34 47.51 35.79
N SER A 205 -9.84 47.10 34.63
CA SER A 205 -8.75 46.15 34.45
C SER A 205 -7.50 46.63 35.19
N PRO A 206 -6.93 45.85 36.14
CA PRO A 206 -5.71 46.25 36.84
C PRO A 206 -4.52 46.29 35.88
N ALA A 207 -3.83 47.42 35.92
CA ALA A 207 -2.66 47.74 35.13
C ALA A 207 -1.57 46.67 35.24
N ALA A 208 -0.98 46.34 34.09
CA ALA A 208 0.16 45.46 33.96
C ALA A 208 1.33 45.95 34.83
N ALA A 209 1.80 45.08 35.73
CA ALA A 209 3.04 45.29 36.47
C ALA A 209 4.26 45.16 35.53
N PRO A 210 5.30 45.97 35.70
CA PRO A 210 6.54 45.86 34.92
C PRO A 210 7.27 44.57 35.27
N ALA A 211 7.60 43.78 34.25
CA ALA A 211 8.41 42.57 34.38
C ALA A 211 9.84 42.94 34.80
N SER A 212 10.29 42.37 35.91
CA SER A 212 11.68 42.44 36.38
C SER A 212 12.65 41.83 35.35
N PRO A 213 13.85 42.41 35.17
CA PRO A 213 14.88 41.86 34.30
C PRO A 213 15.43 40.54 34.88
N VAL A 214 15.38 39.48 34.08
CA VAL A 214 15.98 38.18 34.38
C VAL A 214 17.51 38.29 34.23
N PRO A 215 18.31 37.84 35.22
CA PRO A 215 19.77 37.91 35.16
C PRO A 215 20.34 36.94 34.10
N ALA A 216 21.34 37.41 33.38
CA ALA A 216 22.07 36.65 32.36
C ALA A 216 22.81 35.46 32.98
N PRO A 217 22.78 34.26 32.35
CA PRO A 217 23.58 33.13 32.78
C PRO A 217 25.07 33.37 32.47
N PRO A 218 26.00 32.88 33.33
CA PRO A 218 27.43 32.99 33.09
C PRO A 218 27.87 32.15 31.88
N PRO A 219 28.99 32.54 31.22
CA PRO A 219 29.52 31.79 30.09
C PRO A 219 30.04 30.42 30.53
N LEU A 220 29.56 29.36 29.87
CA LEU A 220 30.11 28.03 30.00
C LEU A 220 31.43 27.96 29.25
N GLU A 221 32.53 27.78 29.99
CA GLU A 221 33.84 27.42 29.46
C GLU A 221 33.73 26.05 28.76
N VAL A 222 34.00 26.04 27.45
CA VAL A 222 34.09 24.83 26.64
C VAL A 222 35.49 24.24 26.85
N THR A 223 35.58 23.25 27.74
CA THR A 223 36.77 22.41 27.86
C THR A 223 36.85 21.48 26.65
N ALA A 224 37.83 21.72 25.77
CA ALA A 224 38.13 20.88 24.63
C ALA A 224 38.60 19.49 25.08
N ALA A 225 37.90 18.44 24.66
CA ALA A 225 38.32 17.06 24.83
C ALA A 225 39.30 16.65 23.69
N PRO A 226 40.31 15.82 23.97
CA PRO A 226 41.34 15.44 23.00
C PRO A 226 40.83 14.41 21.96
N PRO A 227 41.45 14.35 20.77
CA PRO A 227 41.06 13.42 19.70
C PRO A 227 41.43 11.97 20.07
N GLY A 228 40.42 11.09 20.02
CA GLY A 228 40.59 9.64 20.15
C GLY A 228 41.16 8.99 18.86
N PRO A 229 41.84 7.83 18.98
CA PRO A 229 42.67 7.27 17.93
C PRO A 229 41.88 6.51 16.84
N VAL A 230 42.45 6.58 15.64
CA VAL A 230 42.02 5.92 14.39
C VAL A 230 42.12 4.39 14.50
N PRO A 231 41.12 3.60 14.08
CA PRO A 231 41.26 2.14 13.99
C PRO A 231 42.15 1.74 12.81
N ARG A 232 43.21 0.99 13.10
CA ARG A 232 44.09 0.32 12.13
C ARG A 232 43.32 -0.73 11.32
N ALA A 233 43.62 -0.74 10.02
CA ALA A 233 43.39 -1.88 9.13
C ALA A 233 44.05 -3.14 9.72
N SER A 234 43.27 -4.21 9.88
CA SER A 234 43.80 -5.54 10.12
C SER A 234 43.80 -6.27 8.79
N GLU A 235 44.98 -6.26 8.21
CA GLU A 235 45.50 -7.25 7.27
C GLU A 235 45.59 -8.58 8.03
N SER A 236 45.01 -9.64 7.49
CA SER A 236 45.30 -11.00 7.93
C SER A 236 45.23 -11.91 6.72
N GLU A 237 46.45 -12.23 6.29
CA GLU A 237 46.84 -13.34 5.43
C GLU A 237 46.18 -14.67 5.83
N ASP A 238 45.80 -15.39 4.77
CA ASP A 238 46.26 -16.74 4.45
C ASP A 238 46.05 -17.86 5.49
N ALA A 239 45.16 -18.80 5.15
CA ALA A 239 45.25 -20.18 5.57
C ALA A 239 44.44 -21.08 4.62
N ALA A 240 45.17 -21.73 3.71
CA ALA A 240 44.73 -22.91 2.99
C ALA A 240 44.31 -24.04 3.96
N SER A 241 43.21 -24.72 3.66
CA SER A 241 42.96 -26.12 4.06
C SER A 241 41.79 -26.73 3.27
N VAL A 242 42.16 -27.54 2.27
CA VAL A 242 41.44 -28.71 1.74
C VAL A 242 41.72 -29.86 2.75
N PRO A 243 40.80 -30.78 3.13
CA PRO A 243 40.15 -31.80 2.26
C PRO A 243 38.71 -32.17 2.76
N ALA A 244 37.93 -33.15 2.30
CA ALA A 244 38.14 -34.34 1.50
C ALA A 244 36.80 -34.79 0.87
N GLU A 245 36.95 -35.41 -0.29
CA GLU A 245 35.99 -36.23 -1.02
C GLU A 245 35.70 -37.53 -0.23
N VAL A 246 34.42 -37.85 -0.01
CA VAL A 246 33.98 -39.15 0.54
C VAL A 246 32.73 -39.62 -0.21
N GLU A 247 32.94 -40.63 -1.03
CA GLU A 247 32.00 -41.69 -1.45
C GLU A 247 32.86 -42.96 -1.64
N PRO A 248 32.31 -44.20 -1.76
CA PRO A 248 31.00 -44.74 -1.36
C PRO A 248 31.11 -46.14 -0.67
N GLY A 249 29.97 -46.71 -0.27
CA GLY A 249 29.79 -48.13 0.11
C GLY A 249 29.46 -48.32 1.60
N GLY A 250 28.60 -49.22 2.07
CA GLY A 250 27.83 -50.32 1.49
C GLY A 250 27.20 -51.10 2.66
N ASP A 251 26.28 -52.02 2.36
CA ASP A 251 25.69 -53.06 3.24
C ASP A 251 24.57 -52.62 4.21
N ALA A 252 23.30 -52.96 3.92
CA ALA A 252 22.63 -54.26 4.03
C ALA A 252 22.11 -54.55 5.45
N SER A 253 20.78 -54.55 5.60
CA SER A 253 20.10 -55.49 6.50
C SER A 253 18.65 -55.72 6.06
N PRO A 254 18.17 -56.98 6.05
CA PRO A 254 16.88 -57.38 5.47
C PRO A 254 15.76 -57.33 6.52
N GLY A 255 14.61 -56.79 6.14
CA GLY A 255 13.38 -56.75 6.93
C GLY A 255 12.25 -57.44 6.18
N GLU A 256 11.88 -58.60 6.69
CA GLU A 256 10.97 -59.59 6.14
C GLU A 256 9.47 -59.25 6.38
N ALA A 257 8.64 -59.71 5.42
CA ALA A 257 7.20 -60.02 5.50
C ALA A 257 6.14 -58.90 5.57
N ALA A 258 5.40 -58.71 4.47
CA ALA A 258 4.02 -59.26 4.31
C ALA A 258 3.45 -58.93 2.90
N PRO A 259 2.89 -59.91 2.16
CA PRO A 259 2.27 -59.67 0.86
C PRO A 259 0.79 -59.29 0.99
N VAL A 260 0.41 -58.14 0.44
CA VAL A 260 -1.00 -57.76 0.21
C VAL A 260 -1.32 -58.01 -1.27
N PRO A 261 -2.40 -58.74 -1.61
CA PRO A 261 -2.71 -59.07 -3.01
C PRO A 261 -3.18 -57.81 -3.77
N SER A 262 -2.35 -57.34 -4.70
CA SER A 262 -2.75 -56.34 -5.69
C SER A 262 -3.73 -56.96 -6.68
N ALA A 263 -4.95 -56.44 -6.63
CA ALA A 263 -5.99 -56.69 -7.60
C ALA A 263 -5.56 -56.25 -9.01
N VAL A 264 -5.84 -57.14 -9.96
CA VAL A 264 -5.65 -57.02 -11.41
C VAL A 264 -6.37 -55.80 -12.00
N PRO A 265 -5.71 -54.95 -12.80
CA PRO A 265 -6.36 -54.21 -13.86
C PRO A 265 -6.14 -54.93 -15.20
N ARG A 266 -7.26 -55.15 -15.89
CA ARG A 266 -7.41 -55.77 -17.22
C ARG A 266 -6.48 -55.13 -18.27
N PRO A 267 -5.90 -55.92 -19.20
CA PRO A 267 -5.21 -55.37 -20.36
C PRO A 267 -6.24 -54.83 -21.38
N VAL A 268 -6.22 -53.51 -21.61
CA VAL A 268 -6.87 -52.91 -22.79
C VAL A 268 -5.92 -53.11 -23.97
N THR A 269 -6.24 -54.10 -24.81
CA THR A 269 -5.61 -54.27 -26.12
C THR A 269 -6.08 -53.17 -27.07
N GLY A 270 -5.40 -52.03 -27.03
CA GLY A 270 -5.53 -50.92 -27.98
C GLY A 270 -4.20 -50.70 -28.69
N ARG A 271 -3.93 -51.53 -29.69
CA ARG A 271 -2.69 -51.54 -30.49
C ARG A 271 -2.64 -50.29 -31.39
N VAL A 272 -1.94 -49.24 -30.95
CA VAL A 272 -1.59 -48.09 -31.82
C VAL A 272 -0.27 -48.41 -32.52
N PRO A 273 -0.20 -48.42 -33.87
CA PRO A 273 1.04 -48.70 -34.57
C PRO A 273 2.01 -47.53 -34.42
N ALA A 274 3.18 -47.78 -33.82
CA ALA A 274 4.31 -46.86 -33.82
C ALA A 274 4.90 -46.77 -35.23
N ARG A 275 4.39 -45.83 -36.04
CA ARG A 275 5.02 -45.47 -37.32
C ARG A 275 6.21 -44.55 -37.04
N ARG A 276 7.37 -45.14 -36.69
CA ARG A 276 8.65 -44.43 -36.71
C ARG A 276 8.99 -44.12 -38.17
N VAL A 277 8.82 -42.86 -38.57
CA VAL A 277 9.45 -42.33 -39.77
C VAL A 277 10.86 -41.92 -39.36
N ALA A 278 11.83 -42.77 -39.66
CA ALA A 278 13.25 -42.45 -39.54
C ALA A 278 13.63 -41.39 -40.59
N ASP A 279 14.60 -40.54 -40.25
CA ASP A 279 15.36 -39.67 -41.16
C ASP A 279 14.77 -38.34 -41.66
N GLN A 280 13.99 -37.61 -40.86
CA GLN A 280 13.84 -36.16 -41.12
C GLN A 280 14.14 -35.30 -39.88
N PRO A 281 15.16 -34.42 -39.93
CA PRO A 281 15.47 -33.53 -38.81
C PRO A 281 14.31 -32.55 -38.60
N VAL A 282 13.62 -32.67 -37.48
CA VAL A 282 12.56 -31.76 -37.06
C VAL A 282 13.22 -30.45 -36.63
N ARG A 283 13.06 -29.38 -37.40
CA ARG A 283 13.51 -28.03 -37.01
C ARG A 283 12.38 -27.33 -36.28
N ILE A 284 12.63 -26.99 -35.02
CA ILE A 284 11.75 -26.14 -34.21
C ILE A 284 12.20 -24.71 -34.44
N THR A 285 11.33 -23.88 -35.02
CA THR A 285 11.57 -22.45 -35.20
C THR A 285 10.65 -21.66 -34.27
N TRP A 286 11.18 -20.57 -33.72
CA TRP A 286 10.43 -19.63 -32.89
C TRP A 286 9.95 -18.48 -33.77
N ASP A 287 8.66 -18.19 -33.72
CA ASP A 287 8.10 -16.98 -34.33
C ASP A 287 8.35 -15.77 -33.42
N ALA A 288 8.25 -14.56 -34.00
CA ALA A 288 8.47 -13.30 -33.28
C ALA A 288 7.45 -13.05 -32.15
N ASP A 289 6.33 -13.78 -32.14
CA ASP A 289 5.29 -13.75 -31.10
C ASP A 289 5.54 -14.77 -29.97
N GLY A 290 6.67 -15.47 -29.99
CA GLY A 290 7.03 -16.48 -28.99
C GLY A 290 6.31 -17.81 -29.15
N THR A 291 5.52 -18.00 -30.22
CA THR A 291 4.84 -19.28 -30.46
C THR A 291 5.78 -20.28 -31.12
N ARG A 292 5.77 -21.54 -30.64
CA ARG A 292 6.54 -22.64 -31.23
C ARG A 292 5.80 -23.21 -32.44
N ARG A 293 6.45 -23.21 -33.61
CA ARG A 293 5.94 -23.95 -34.78
C ARG A 293 6.92 -25.04 -35.20
N VAL A 294 6.37 -26.23 -35.43
CA VAL A 294 7.10 -27.39 -35.94
C VAL A 294 6.97 -27.39 -37.46
N VAL A 295 8.02 -26.94 -38.15
CA VAL A 295 8.02 -26.87 -39.62
C VAL A 295 8.45 -28.23 -40.17
N LYS A 296 7.52 -28.94 -40.82
CA LYS A 296 7.85 -30.15 -41.60
C LYS A 296 8.34 -29.74 -42.99
N PRO A 297 9.54 -30.16 -43.42
CA PRO A 297 10.07 -29.82 -44.73
C PRO A 297 9.19 -30.44 -45.83
N GLY A 298 8.84 -29.66 -46.86
CA GLY A 298 8.11 -30.14 -48.05
C GLY A 298 6.67 -29.65 -48.22
N ARG A 299 6.18 -28.71 -47.40
CA ARG A 299 4.85 -28.10 -47.58
C ARG A 299 4.90 -26.58 -47.51
N GLU A 300 5.62 -25.97 -48.45
CA GLU A 300 5.55 -24.53 -48.68
C GLU A 300 4.19 -24.20 -49.28
N THR A 301 3.27 -23.76 -48.43
CA THR A 301 1.97 -23.24 -48.86
C THR A 301 2.17 -21.75 -49.14
N PRO A 302 1.90 -21.24 -50.36
CA PRO A 302 2.13 -19.84 -50.69
C PRO A 302 1.36 -18.93 -49.71
N PRO A 303 1.95 -17.81 -49.26
CA PRO A 303 1.35 -16.95 -48.24
C PRO A 303 -0.01 -16.44 -48.73
N ALA A 304 -1.06 -16.84 -48.02
CA ALA A 304 -2.41 -16.37 -48.27
C ALA A 304 -2.43 -14.85 -48.08
N ARG A 305 -2.74 -14.10 -49.15
CA ARG A 305 -2.95 -12.65 -49.06
C ARG A 305 -4.04 -12.39 -48.01
N PRO A 306 -3.79 -11.58 -46.97
CA PRO A 306 -4.78 -11.29 -45.96
C PRO A 306 -5.94 -10.54 -46.62
N ARG A 307 -7.08 -11.22 -46.77
CA ARG A 307 -8.35 -10.56 -47.09
C ARG A 307 -8.74 -9.77 -45.85
N SER A 308 -8.57 -8.45 -45.90
CA SER A 308 -9.06 -7.56 -44.87
C SER A 308 -10.55 -7.83 -44.65
N PRO A 309 -10.97 -8.22 -43.44
CA PRO A 309 -12.36 -8.46 -43.14
C PRO A 309 -13.18 -7.19 -43.45
N GLY A 310 -14.17 -7.29 -44.34
CA GLY A 310 -14.98 -6.14 -44.78
C GLY A 310 -15.76 -5.42 -43.66
N TRP A 311 -15.77 -5.96 -42.44
CA TRP A 311 -16.40 -5.38 -41.27
C TRP A 311 -15.51 -4.39 -40.49
N LEU A 312 -14.20 -4.30 -40.79
CA LEU A 312 -13.30 -3.36 -40.10
C LEU A 312 -13.62 -1.89 -40.43
N LEU A 313 -14.01 -1.61 -41.68
CA LEU A 313 -14.37 -0.26 -42.14
C LEU A 313 -15.56 0.35 -41.37
N PRO A 314 -16.71 -0.33 -41.18
CA PRO A 314 -17.81 0.24 -40.42
C PRO A 314 -17.48 0.43 -38.93
N VAL A 315 -16.67 -0.45 -38.33
CA VAL A 315 -16.25 -0.32 -36.92
C VAL A 315 -15.31 0.88 -36.73
N LEU A 316 -14.36 1.08 -37.64
CA LEU A 316 -13.45 2.22 -37.58
C LEU A 316 -14.20 3.54 -37.79
N ALA A 317 -15.22 3.56 -38.66
CA ALA A 317 -16.09 4.71 -38.86
C ALA A 317 -16.91 5.05 -37.59
N LEU A 318 -17.45 4.04 -36.90
CA LEU A 318 -18.19 4.23 -35.64
C LEU A 318 -17.29 4.81 -34.54
N LEU A 319 -16.06 4.28 -34.41
CA LEU A 319 -15.08 4.73 -33.42
C LEU A 319 -14.69 6.20 -33.64
N LEU A 320 -14.50 6.59 -34.90
CA LEU A 320 -14.19 7.97 -35.27
C LEU A 320 -15.36 8.92 -34.98
N LEU A 321 -16.60 8.46 -35.18
CA LEU A 321 -17.82 9.23 -34.86
C LEU A 321 -17.98 9.43 -33.35
N LEU A 322 -17.70 8.40 -32.54
CA LEU A 322 -17.69 8.50 -31.07
C LEU A 322 -16.62 9.47 -30.55
N LEU A 323 -15.42 9.45 -31.14
CA LEU A 323 -14.35 10.39 -30.78
C LEU A 323 -14.73 11.84 -31.10
N LEU A 324 -15.32 12.09 -32.27
CA LEU A 324 -15.81 13.42 -32.64
C LEU A 324 -16.93 13.89 -31.71
N PHE A 325 -17.85 13.00 -31.33
CA PHE A 325 -18.92 13.31 -30.40
C PHE A 325 -18.39 13.62 -28.99
N GLY A 326 -17.42 12.84 -28.50
CA GLY A 326 -16.76 13.08 -27.21
C GLY A 326 -15.99 14.39 -27.17
N ALA A 327 -15.24 14.72 -28.24
CA ALA A 327 -14.52 15.99 -28.35
C ALA A 327 -15.49 17.19 -28.38
N TRP A 328 -16.58 17.09 -29.14
CA TRP A 328 -17.62 18.13 -29.18
C TRP A 328 -18.28 18.34 -27.82
N TRP A 329 -18.58 17.25 -27.10
CA TRP A 329 -19.18 17.31 -25.76
C TRP A 329 -18.24 17.95 -24.74
N ALA A 330 -16.96 17.56 -24.73
CA ALA A 330 -15.95 18.17 -23.86
C ALA A 330 -15.79 19.67 -24.12
N TRP A 331 -15.87 20.11 -25.38
CA TRP A 331 -15.75 21.52 -25.74
C TRP A 331 -16.97 22.33 -25.27
N ARG A 332 -18.18 21.75 -25.33
CA ARG A 332 -19.38 22.39 -24.78
C ARG A 332 -19.36 22.52 -23.25
N SER A 333 -18.83 21.51 -22.56
CA SER A 333 -18.76 21.50 -21.10
C SER A 333 -17.73 22.49 -20.55
N ALA A 334 -16.72 22.88 -21.34
CA ALA A 334 -15.72 23.86 -20.95
C ALA A 334 -16.21 25.33 -21.02
N ALA A 335 -17.35 25.61 -21.65
CA ALA A 335 -17.89 26.97 -21.77
C ALA A 335 -18.76 27.41 -20.58
N ALA A 336 -19.08 26.50 -19.66
CA ALA A 336 -19.85 26.81 -18.46
C ALA A 336 -18.92 26.84 -17.24
N SER A 337 -18.87 28.01 -16.59
CA SER A 337 -18.35 28.23 -15.24
C SER A 337 -16.83 28.41 -15.09
N ALA A 338 -16.34 29.59 -15.48
CA ALA A 338 -15.29 30.25 -14.71
C ALA A 338 -15.97 31.05 -13.57
N PRO A 339 -15.95 30.58 -12.30
CA PRO A 339 -16.36 31.42 -11.18
C PRO A 339 -15.34 32.54 -11.03
N VAL A 340 -15.82 33.79 -11.13
CA VAL A 340 -15.06 34.99 -10.80
C VAL A 340 -14.70 34.92 -9.31
N PRO A 341 -13.40 34.87 -8.93
CA PRO A 341 -13.02 34.84 -7.53
C PRO A 341 -13.34 36.21 -6.90
N ILE A 342 -14.28 36.21 -5.96
CA ILE A 342 -14.51 37.34 -5.06
C ILE A 342 -13.30 37.41 -4.12
N PRO A 343 -12.60 38.56 -4.00
CA PRO A 343 -11.46 38.70 -3.11
C PRO A 343 -11.93 38.60 -1.65
N ALA A 344 -11.70 37.45 -1.03
CA ALA A 344 -11.89 37.29 0.40
C ALA A 344 -10.86 38.15 1.13
N ALA A 345 -11.36 39.02 2.01
CA ALA A 345 -10.56 39.86 2.90
C ALA A 345 -9.53 38.99 3.64
N THR A 346 -8.26 39.18 3.27
CA THR A 346 -7.13 38.43 3.79
C THR A 346 -6.84 38.95 5.19
N THR A 347 -7.36 38.27 6.21
CA THR A 347 -6.77 38.40 7.55
C THR A 347 -5.31 37.95 7.43
N PRO A 348 -4.33 38.70 7.97
CA PRO A 348 -2.93 38.33 7.91
C PRO A 348 -2.74 37.01 8.67
N GLN A 349 -2.77 35.90 7.94
CA GLN A 349 -2.48 34.59 8.51
C GLN A 349 -1.02 34.62 8.97
N PRO A 350 -0.73 34.34 10.24
CA PRO A 350 0.64 34.17 10.70
C PRO A 350 1.22 32.95 9.97
N CYS A 351 2.01 33.21 8.92
CA CYS A 351 2.90 32.19 8.38
C CYS A 351 3.87 31.76 9.50
N CYS A 352 4.22 30.49 9.68
CA CYS A 352 3.90 29.28 8.93
C CYS A 352 3.80 28.11 9.91
N ASP A 353 2.63 28.00 10.55
CA ASP A 353 2.39 26.99 11.57
C ASP A 353 2.19 25.61 10.94
N VAL A 354 2.92 24.62 11.44
CA VAL A 354 2.75 23.21 11.08
C VAL A 354 2.48 22.40 12.33
N ARG A 355 1.39 21.64 12.31
CA ARG A 355 1.01 20.74 13.41
C ARG A 355 1.67 19.38 13.23
N PHE A 356 2.33 18.90 14.27
CA PHE A 356 2.98 17.60 14.33
C PHE A 356 2.26 16.68 15.31
N THR A 357 2.09 15.42 14.93
CA THR A 357 1.57 14.35 15.78
C THR A 357 2.56 13.18 15.80
N VAL A 358 2.62 12.44 16.91
CA VAL A 358 3.57 11.33 17.10
C VAL A 358 2.78 10.02 17.22
N ARG A 359 3.18 9.00 16.46
CA ARG A 359 2.59 7.65 16.47
C ARG A 359 3.63 6.65 16.95
N GLY A 360 3.22 5.73 17.84
CA GLY A 360 4.07 4.64 18.35
C GLY A 360 4.68 4.86 19.74
N ALA A 361 4.64 6.08 20.28
CA ALA A 361 5.12 6.37 21.64
C ALA A 361 4.30 7.50 22.28
N GLN A 362 3.24 7.15 23.00
CA GLN A 362 2.43 8.17 23.68
C GLN A 362 3.24 8.79 24.83
N GLY A 363 3.27 10.12 24.89
CA GLY A 363 3.90 10.87 25.98
C GLY A 363 5.42 11.08 25.86
N VAL A 364 6.08 10.53 24.85
CA VAL A 364 7.52 10.77 24.64
C VAL A 364 7.73 12.08 23.87
N PRO A 365 8.44 13.07 24.43
CA PRO A 365 8.71 14.33 23.73
C PRO A 365 9.74 14.11 22.62
N VAL A 366 9.39 14.52 21.41
CA VAL A 366 10.25 14.43 20.22
C VAL A 366 10.86 15.79 19.93
N ARG A 367 12.19 15.87 19.84
CA ARG A 367 12.92 17.08 19.45
C ARG A 367 12.98 17.18 17.92
N LEU A 368 12.66 18.35 17.39
CA LEU A 368 12.73 18.66 15.97
C LEU A 368 13.87 19.66 15.76
N SER A 369 14.86 19.26 14.96
CA SER A 369 16.01 20.09 14.59
C SER A 369 16.07 20.27 13.09
N LEU A 370 16.57 21.41 12.62
CA LEU A 370 16.59 21.70 11.19
C LEU A 370 17.77 21.03 10.50
N VAL A 371 17.52 20.35 9.38
CA VAL A 371 18.56 19.79 8.50
C VAL A 371 18.71 20.65 7.25
N SER A 372 17.60 21.03 6.62
CA SER A 372 17.59 21.90 5.45
C SER A 372 16.34 22.77 5.38
N ALA A 373 16.46 23.89 4.67
CA ALA A 373 15.46 24.95 4.62
C ALA A 373 15.30 25.47 3.18
N PRO A 374 14.16 26.11 2.86
CA PRO A 374 13.96 26.69 1.55
C PRO A 374 14.95 27.83 1.27
N PRO A 375 15.19 28.16 -0.01
CA PRO A 375 16.13 29.21 -0.40
C PRO A 375 15.86 30.54 0.32
N GLY A 376 16.93 31.18 0.77
CA GLY A 376 16.86 32.49 1.44
C GLY A 376 16.57 32.45 2.94
N VAL A 377 16.41 31.26 3.55
CA VAL A 377 16.45 31.07 5.00
C VAL A 377 17.86 30.66 5.39
N LYS A 378 18.58 31.51 6.15
CA LYS A 378 19.85 31.13 6.77
C LYS A 378 19.54 30.44 8.08
N VAL A 379 19.96 29.19 8.21
CA VAL A 379 19.66 28.37 9.38
C VAL A 379 20.85 27.52 9.70
N ASN A 380 21.12 27.40 11.00
CA ASN A 380 22.19 26.57 11.49
C ASN A 380 21.71 25.11 11.41
N PRO A 381 22.41 24.19 10.73
CA PRO A 381 22.12 22.78 10.87
C PRO A 381 22.08 22.41 12.35
N ASP A 382 21.13 21.55 12.72
CA ASP A 382 20.86 21.10 14.09
C ASP A 382 20.21 22.15 15.03
N GLN A 383 19.83 23.34 14.55
CA GLN A 383 19.03 24.27 15.35
C GLN A 383 17.68 23.63 15.74
N GLU A 384 17.41 23.54 17.04
CA GLU A 384 16.10 23.06 17.54
C GLU A 384 15.02 24.07 17.14
N VAL A 385 14.05 23.62 16.34
CA VAL A 385 12.92 24.43 15.87
C VAL A 385 11.68 24.25 16.72
N GLY A 386 11.59 23.16 17.48
CA GLY A 386 10.47 22.90 18.38
C GLY A 386 10.37 21.44 18.83
N ARG A 387 9.23 21.10 19.41
CA ARG A 387 8.95 19.75 19.94
C ARG A 387 7.63 19.22 19.41
N ALA A 388 7.54 17.90 19.27
CA ALA A 388 6.32 17.18 18.89
C ALA A 388 5.91 16.17 20.00
N PRO A 389 4.60 15.90 20.17
CA PRO A 389 3.46 16.48 19.44
C PRO A 389 3.23 17.96 19.77
N GLY A 390 2.75 18.76 18.79
CA GLY A 390 2.59 20.21 18.97
C GLY A 390 2.46 21.00 17.66
N VAL A 391 2.45 22.33 17.76
CA VAL A 391 2.54 23.23 16.59
C VAL A 391 3.93 23.86 16.58
N VAL A 392 4.61 23.76 15.46
CA VAL A 392 5.93 24.37 15.23
C VAL A 392 5.79 25.46 14.19
N ARG A 393 6.32 26.64 14.51
CA ARG A 393 6.28 27.79 13.62
C ARG A 393 7.56 27.89 12.83
N LEU A 394 7.43 27.75 11.51
CA LEU A 394 8.56 27.85 10.58
C LEU A 394 8.74 29.31 10.11
N PRO A 395 9.99 29.74 9.85
CA PRO A 395 10.29 31.15 9.63
C PRO A 395 9.75 31.70 8.31
N ARG A 396 9.63 30.85 7.28
CA ARG A 396 9.11 31.21 5.95
C ARG A 396 8.32 30.06 5.31
N PRO A 397 7.48 30.31 4.30
CA PRO A 397 6.87 29.24 3.52
C PRO A 397 7.93 28.48 2.73
N GLY A 398 7.72 27.18 2.52
CA GLY A 398 8.60 26.34 1.70
C GLY A 398 8.78 24.93 2.24
N THR A 399 9.73 24.21 1.67
CA THR A 399 10.04 22.82 2.04
C THR A 399 11.22 22.79 3.01
N TYR A 400 11.03 22.13 4.15
CA TYR A 400 12.01 21.94 5.20
C TYR A 400 12.29 20.45 5.40
N THR A 401 13.53 20.10 5.72
CA THR A 401 13.88 18.77 6.22
C THR A 401 14.22 18.90 7.69
N LEU A 402 13.48 18.19 8.53
CA LEU A 402 13.65 18.19 9.99
C LEU A 402 14.23 16.86 10.43
N ARG A 403 15.22 16.90 11.31
CA ARG A 403 15.70 15.74 12.06
C ARG A 403 14.84 15.57 13.30
N VAL A 404 14.41 14.34 13.49
CA VAL A 404 13.50 13.88 14.54
C VAL A 404 14.31 13.03 15.50
N ALA A 405 14.40 13.43 16.76
CA ALA A 405 15.12 12.67 17.79
C ALA A 405 14.26 12.54 19.05
N ALA A 406 14.21 11.33 19.61
CA ALA A 406 13.53 11.02 20.87
C ALA A 406 14.42 10.10 21.70
N GLU A 407 14.33 10.21 23.02
CA GLU A 407 15.13 9.39 23.93
C GLU A 407 14.72 7.92 23.85
N GLY A 408 15.70 7.03 23.62
CA GLY A 408 15.46 5.60 23.44
C GLY A 408 14.92 5.19 22.05
N TYR A 409 14.99 6.08 21.05
CA TYR A 409 14.57 5.79 19.67
C TYR A 409 15.66 6.16 18.67
N THR A 410 15.68 5.47 17.53
CA THR A 410 16.60 5.78 16.43
C THR A 410 16.23 7.13 15.79
N PRO A 411 17.17 8.10 15.66
CA PRO A 411 16.88 9.38 15.01
C PRO A 411 16.46 9.20 13.55
N GLY A 412 15.46 9.97 13.11
CA GLY A 412 14.95 9.96 11.73
C GLY A 412 14.93 11.35 11.11
N THR A 413 14.52 11.44 9.84
CA THR A 413 14.30 12.72 9.14
C THR A 413 12.91 12.76 8.52
N VAL A 414 12.27 13.93 8.54
CA VAL A 414 10.95 14.18 7.95
C VAL A 414 10.97 15.44 7.08
N THR A 415 10.41 15.34 5.88
CA THR A 415 10.29 16.47 4.95
C THR A 415 8.90 17.08 5.08
N VAL A 416 8.83 18.40 5.26
CA VAL A 416 7.61 19.13 5.57
C VAL A 416 7.48 20.36 4.68
N LYS A 417 6.29 20.62 4.17
CA LYS A 417 5.97 21.84 3.40
C LYS A 417 5.15 22.79 4.28
N ALA A 418 5.57 24.04 4.38
CA ALA A 418 4.94 25.05 5.22
C ALA A 418 4.35 26.20 4.36
N PRO A 419 3.16 26.73 4.70
CA PRO A 419 2.25 26.24 5.73
C PRO A 419 1.61 24.89 5.32
N SER A 420 1.20 24.08 6.30
CA SER A 420 0.44 22.85 6.06
C SER A 420 -0.85 22.86 6.86
N ALA A 421 -1.98 22.65 6.19
CA ALA A 421 -3.27 22.44 6.84
C ALA A 421 -3.39 21.00 7.40
N VAL A 422 -2.58 20.06 6.89
CA VAL A 422 -2.61 18.65 7.27
C VAL A 422 -1.56 18.41 8.37
N PRO A 423 -1.94 17.80 9.51
CA PRO A 423 -0.98 17.43 10.54
C PRO A 423 0.05 16.42 10.00
N VAL A 424 1.33 16.68 10.27
CA VAL A 424 2.44 15.78 9.91
C VAL A 424 2.58 14.70 10.98
N GLN A 425 2.46 13.44 10.58
CA GLN A 425 2.65 12.29 11.48
C GLN A 425 4.12 11.88 11.52
N ILE A 426 4.67 11.74 12.72
CA ILE A 426 6.01 11.20 13.01
C ILE A 426 5.86 9.80 13.57
N ALA A 427 6.39 8.80 12.88
CA ALA A 427 6.49 7.43 13.38
C ALA A 427 7.87 7.22 14.01
N LEU A 428 7.91 6.86 15.29
CA LEU A 428 9.17 6.50 15.96
C LEU A 428 9.46 5.01 15.77
N THR A 429 10.73 4.68 15.52
CA THR A 429 11.21 3.30 15.44
C THR A 429 12.16 3.07 16.62
N PRO A 430 11.88 2.10 17.51
CA PRO A 430 12.71 1.82 18.67
C PRO A 430 14.12 1.37 18.29
#